data_AF-A0A4R8C4H6-F1
#
_entry.id   AF-A0A4R8C4H6-F1
#
_cell.length_a   1.000
_cell.length_b   1.000
_cell.length_c   1.000
_cell.angle_alpha   90.00
_cell.angle_beta   90.00
_cell.angle_gamma   90.00
#
_symmetry.space_group_name_H-M   'P 1'
#
loop_
_entity.id
_entity.type
_entity.pdbx_description
1 polymer ?
#
loop_
_entity_poly.entity_id
_entity_poly.type
_entity_poly.pdbx_seq_one_letter_code
_entity_poly.pdbx_strand_id
1 'polypeptide(L)'
;MRVQNGRLVALVAAVAVGAIASGGALAYRQGPQTAEAEAAPLSTSPSPVTSNPTTTRPTPTPSKTPTPSSTPPAGPLKTKIVLDKLPTGRAPQIAYLTGRTIRGGAGGDIKVPGTADIQEVARLGSSALAVVAKGYGTEMLTIATDGRITARTPDITQIVTTDDGLGAAYVGSRLKDTGESMAGATIYAEQDQGRAGVEKVTVPGVWNTSLLGYLNGKVYFDAGTTQDGATSLYEWTPGESKATPLKAVPSAMAVSSVGTAGSLTTLADQNSCSSLLTVPAGKRLWRTCDYQIVGFTPDGATAIAGPMYQDGYGNGIAAVLDAKKGTLLHEWSGVFRQWVPEDDQHLLLLADTGEDTPASIIRCTVSTGACELATPPAKGALLIGD
;
A
#
# COMPACT_ATOMS: atom_id res chain seq x y z
N MET A 1 -17.11 -23.92 64.27
CA MET A 1 -17.47 -22.50 64.50
C MET A 1 -17.48 -21.79 63.14
N ARG A 2 -18.56 -21.96 62.36
CA ARG A 2 -19.40 -20.88 61.79
C ARG A 2 -19.03 -19.44 62.20
N VAL A 3 -18.70 -18.63 61.19
CA VAL A 3 -19.23 -17.26 61.03
C VAL A 3 -19.61 -17.09 59.55
N GLN A 4 -20.91 -16.91 59.32
CA GLN A 4 -21.51 -16.40 58.08
C GLN A 4 -21.66 -14.88 58.18
N ASN A 5 -22.02 -14.25 57.04
CA ASN A 5 -22.63 -12.93 56.82
C ASN A 5 -21.69 -11.96 56.09
N GLY A 6 -22.05 -11.32 54.98
CA GLY A 6 -23.30 -11.30 54.22
C GLY A 6 -23.46 -9.98 53.46
N ARG A 7 -24.26 -10.04 52.37
CA ARG A 7 -24.92 -8.94 51.62
C ARG A 7 -24.01 -8.07 50.73
N LEU A 8 -24.18 -7.97 49.40
CA LEU A 8 -25.34 -7.75 48.53
C LEU A 8 -25.94 -6.34 48.68
N VAL A 9 -25.57 -5.44 47.76
CA VAL A 9 -26.29 -4.20 47.43
C VAL A 9 -26.42 -4.12 45.92
N ALA A 10 -27.67 -4.04 45.47
CA ALA A 10 -28.12 -3.76 44.11
C ALA A 10 -28.77 -2.36 44.08
N LEU A 11 -29.04 -1.87 42.86
CA LEU A 11 -29.75 -0.65 42.42
C LEU A 11 -28.81 0.48 41.94
N VAL A 12 -28.76 0.96 40.69
CA VAL A 12 -29.72 1.31 39.58
C VAL A 12 -29.83 2.84 39.43
N ALA A 13 -29.50 3.36 38.24
CA ALA A 13 -30.13 4.45 37.45
C ALA A 13 -29.11 4.92 36.38
N ALA A 14 -29.27 4.73 35.06
CA ALA A 14 -30.26 5.24 34.11
C ALA A 14 -30.10 6.74 33.72
N VAL A 15 -29.61 6.92 32.47
CA VAL A 15 -29.92 7.95 31.45
C VAL A 15 -29.45 9.40 31.65
N ALA A 16 -28.63 9.88 30.68
CA ALA A 16 -28.89 11.10 29.92
C ALA A 16 -28.04 11.16 28.62
N VAL A 17 -28.73 11.10 27.48
CA VAL A 17 -28.21 11.50 26.16
C VAL A 17 -28.26 13.03 26.11
N GLY A 18 -27.13 13.67 25.79
CA GLY A 18 -27.04 15.09 25.53
C GLY A 18 -26.35 15.35 24.20
N ALA A 19 -27.15 15.57 23.15
CA ALA A 19 -26.68 16.15 21.90
C ALA A 19 -26.54 17.68 22.08
N ILE A 20 -25.37 18.23 21.78
CA ILE A 20 -25.21 19.66 21.50
C ILE A 20 -24.52 19.78 20.15
N ALA A 21 -25.33 20.14 19.16
CA ALA A 21 -24.89 20.71 17.91
C ALA A 21 -24.70 22.23 18.09
N SER A 22 -23.80 22.79 17.27
CA SER A 22 -23.69 24.19 16.85
C SER A 22 -22.68 25.08 17.60
N GLY A 23 -21.58 25.40 16.90
CA GLY A 23 -21.31 26.79 16.52
C GLY A 23 -20.18 27.53 17.24
N GLY A 24 -19.02 27.63 16.57
CA GLY A 24 -17.96 28.61 16.87
C GLY A 24 -16.74 28.37 15.95
N ALA A 25 -16.80 28.89 14.71
CA ALA A 25 -16.07 30.09 14.27
C ALA A 25 -14.54 29.87 14.20
N LEU A 26 -13.99 29.60 13.01
CA LEU A 26 -13.38 30.62 12.14
C LEU A 26 -12.24 31.41 12.82
N ALA A 27 -11.00 30.96 12.63
CA ALA A 27 -9.84 31.78 12.24
C ALA A 27 -8.51 31.04 12.49
N TYR A 28 -7.94 30.42 11.45
CA TYR A 28 -6.54 30.68 11.09
C TYR A 28 -6.30 30.30 9.63
N ARG A 29 -6.76 31.19 8.74
CA ARG A 29 -6.24 31.29 7.38
C ARG A 29 -4.91 32.04 7.46
N GLN A 30 -3.80 31.33 7.23
CA GLN A 30 -2.58 31.85 6.59
C GLN A 30 -1.68 30.64 6.29
N GLY A 31 -1.90 30.04 5.12
CA GLY A 31 -0.92 29.16 4.48
C GLY A 31 0.06 29.99 3.63
N PRO A 32 1.29 29.50 3.41
CA PRO A 32 2.32 30.22 2.67
C PRO A 32 1.96 30.39 1.18
N GLN A 33 2.32 31.55 0.62
CA GLN A 33 2.17 31.89 -0.80
C GLN A 33 3.01 30.96 -1.68
N THR A 34 2.36 30.22 -2.58
CA THR A 34 2.97 29.66 -3.79
C THR A 34 2.74 30.59 -4.97
N ALA A 35 3.80 30.78 -5.74
CA ALA A 35 3.89 31.63 -6.92
C ALA A 35 2.82 31.31 -7.98
N GLU A 36 2.39 32.39 -8.64
CA GLU A 36 1.43 32.39 -9.75
C GLU A 36 1.94 31.57 -10.94
N ALA A 37 1.21 30.52 -11.27
CA ALA A 37 1.08 30.03 -12.63
C ALA A 37 -0.39 30.19 -13.04
N GLU A 38 -0.59 31.06 -14.02
CA GLU A 38 -1.87 31.54 -14.54
C GLU A 38 -2.71 30.40 -15.11
N ALA A 39 -3.77 30.01 -14.40
CA ALA A 39 -4.81 29.10 -14.89
C ALA A 39 -6.08 29.88 -15.20
N ALA A 40 -6.56 29.74 -16.44
CA ALA A 40 -7.73 30.43 -16.98
C ALA A 40 -9.03 30.16 -16.18
N PRO A 41 -9.94 31.14 -16.07
CA PRO A 41 -11.17 30.98 -15.29
C PRO A 41 -12.15 30.01 -15.97
N LEU A 42 -12.63 29.03 -15.20
CA LEU A 42 -13.77 28.19 -15.57
C LEU A 42 -15.06 29.02 -15.55
N SER A 43 -15.71 29.10 -16.70
CA SER A 43 -16.94 29.84 -16.95
C SER A 43 -18.11 29.35 -16.09
N THR A 44 -18.85 30.32 -15.55
CA THR A 44 -20.08 30.18 -14.78
C THR A 44 -21.23 29.52 -15.55
N SER A 45 -22.00 28.72 -14.82
CA SER A 45 -23.25 28.06 -15.22
C SER A 45 -24.29 29.03 -15.82
N PRO A 46 -24.93 28.72 -16.98
CA PRO A 46 -26.00 29.54 -17.52
C PRO A 46 -27.38 29.19 -16.94
N SER A 47 -28.17 30.22 -16.64
CA SER A 47 -29.59 30.17 -16.28
C SER A 47 -30.47 29.81 -17.49
N PRO A 48 -31.69 29.27 -17.28
CA PRO A 48 -32.57 28.85 -18.37
C PRO A 48 -33.22 30.05 -19.06
N VAL A 49 -33.08 30.14 -20.38
CA VAL A 49 -33.79 31.11 -21.23
C VAL A 49 -34.88 30.37 -22.01
N THR A 50 -36.12 30.82 -21.82
CA THR A 50 -37.29 30.40 -22.60
C THR A 50 -37.25 31.04 -23.98
N SER A 51 -37.28 30.24 -25.06
CA SER A 51 -37.38 30.75 -26.43
C SER A 51 -38.32 29.91 -27.31
N ASN A 52 -39.22 30.63 -27.99
CA ASN A 52 -40.22 30.19 -28.97
C ASN A 52 -39.64 29.38 -30.15
N PRO A 53 -40.43 28.53 -30.81
CA PRO A 53 -39.98 27.77 -31.96
C PRO A 53 -40.08 28.61 -33.24
N THR A 54 -38.97 28.76 -33.97
CA THR A 54 -38.98 29.15 -35.38
C THR A 54 -38.31 28.05 -36.18
N THR A 55 -39.12 27.33 -36.97
CA THR A 55 -38.72 26.31 -37.92
C THR A 55 -37.86 26.91 -39.03
N THR A 56 -36.57 26.59 -39.04
CA THR A 56 -35.74 26.64 -40.24
C THR A 56 -34.93 25.35 -40.36
N ARG A 57 -35.05 24.72 -41.52
CA ARG A 57 -34.46 23.44 -41.92
C ARG A 57 -33.04 23.68 -42.43
N PRO A 58 -31.98 23.12 -41.82
CA PRO A 58 -30.64 23.15 -42.38
C PRO A 58 -30.32 21.85 -43.14
N THR A 59 -29.68 22.03 -44.29
CA THR A 59 -29.08 21.03 -45.16
C THR A 59 -27.84 20.40 -44.51
N PRO A 60 -27.64 19.07 -44.55
CA PRO A 60 -26.43 18.45 -44.00
C PRO A 60 -25.25 18.53 -44.97
N THR A 61 -24.15 19.15 -44.54
CA THR A 61 -22.84 19.05 -45.19
C THR A 61 -21.91 18.18 -44.32
N PRO A 62 -21.37 17.07 -44.83
CA PRO A 62 -20.49 16.20 -44.05
C PRO A 62 -19.06 16.77 -44.05
N SER A 63 -18.71 17.55 -43.03
CA SER A 63 -17.31 17.94 -42.80
C SER A 63 -16.62 16.87 -41.96
N LYS A 64 -15.83 16.02 -42.62
CA LYS A 64 -14.90 15.07 -41.97
C LYS A 64 -13.67 15.85 -41.50
N THR A 65 -13.75 16.47 -40.33
CA THR A 65 -12.55 16.97 -39.64
C THR A 65 -11.85 15.78 -38.98
N PRO A 66 -10.63 15.40 -39.39
CA PRO A 66 -9.88 14.35 -38.72
C PRO A 66 -9.51 14.83 -37.32
N THR A 67 -10.09 14.20 -36.29
CA THR A 67 -9.66 14.40 -34.91
C THR A 67 -8.22 13.92 -34.79
N PRO A 68 -7.25 14.78 -34.39
CA PRO A 68 -5.88 14.35 -34.17
C PRO A 68 -5.89 13.31 -33.05
N SER A 69 -5.48 12.08 -33.39
CA SER A 69 -5.20 11.04 -32.42
C SER A 69 -4.02 11.52 -31.56
N SER A 70 -4.32 12.10 -30.40
CA SER A 70 -3.33 12.46 -29.39
C SER A 70 -2.84 11.17 -28.71
N THR A 71 -2.14 10.33 -29.45
CA THR A 71 -1.35 9.26 -28.84
C THR A 71 -0.17 9.95 -28.18
N PRO A 72 -0.04 9.93 -26.84
CA PRO A 72 1.11 10.52 -26.18
C PRO A 72 2.39 9.91 -26.76
N PRO A 73 3.46 10.68 -26.97
CA PRO A 73 4.72 10.13 -27.45
C PRO A 73 5.18 9.03 -26.48
N ALA A 74 5.28 7.80 -26.97
CA ALA A 74 5.78 6.68 -26.19
C ALA A 74 7.27 6.91 -25.89
N GLY A 75 7.62 6.99 -24.61
CA GLY A 75 9.02 6.98 -24.17
C GLY A 75 9.73 5.67 -24.56
N PRO A 76 11.04 5.55 -24.31
CA PRO A 76 11.70 4.25 -24.42
C PRO A 76 10.98 3.24 -23.52
N LEU A 77 10.92 1.96 -23.89
CA LEU A 77 10.33 0.92 -23.03
C LEU A 77 11.27 0.46 -21.90
N LYS A 78 12.57 0.77 -22.02
CA LYS A 78 13.61 0.37 -21.08
C LYS A 78 14.50 1.57 -20.76
N THR A 79 14.68 1.86 -19.48
CA THR A 79 15.49 2.97 -18.97
C THR A 79 16.53 2.47 -17.99
N LYS A 80 17.78 2.94 -18.13
CA LYS A 80 18.81 2.69 -17.12
C LYS A 80 18.85 3.85 -16.14
N ILE A 81 18.69 3.55 -14.85
CA ILE A 81 18.77 4.55 -13.79
C ILE A 81 20.24 4.87 -13.52
N VAL A 82 20.53 6.17 -13.49
CA VAL A 82 21.81 6.72 -13.07
C VAL A 82 21.50 7.75 -11.98
N LEU A 83 21.60 7.31 -10.73
CA LEU A 83 20.98 7.97 -9.58
C LEU A 83 21.44 9.43 -9.38
N ASP A 84 22.73 9.69 -9.57
CA ASP A 84 23.35 11.01 -9.44
C ASP A 84 23.02 11.98 -10.58
N LYS A 85 22.35 11.51 -11.64
CA LYS A 85 21.91 12.31 -12.79
C LYS A 85 20.42 12.59 -12.80
N LEU A 86 19.66 12.04 -11.85
CA LEU A 86 18.23 12.29 -11.77
C LEU A 86 17.95 13.72 -11.28
N PRO A 87 16.97 14.42 -11.88
CA PRO A 87 16.55 15.72 -11.38
C PRO A 87 15.90 15.58 -9.99
N THR A 88 15.91 16.65 -9.20
CA THR A 88 15.14 16.71 -7.95
C THR A 88 13.64 16.79 -8.26
N GLY A 89 12.87 15.94 -7.60
CA GLY A 89 11.43 15.84 -7.73
C GLY A 89 10.66 16.31 -6.50
N ARG A 90 9.39 15.93 -6.46
CA ARG A 90 8.54 16.12 -5.26
C ARG A 90 8.81 15.00 -4.24
N ALA A 91 8.67 15.32 -2.95
CA ALA A 91 8.68 14.31 -1.89
C ALA A 91 7.56 13.25 -2.09
N PRO A 92 7.77 12.01 -1.62
CA PRO A 92 6.73 10.98 -1.65
C PRO A 92 5.43 11.44 -0.98
N GLN A 93 4.30 11.09 -1.60
CA GLN A 93 2.96 11.36 -1.08
C GLN A 93 2.47 10.29 -0.11
N ILE A 94 3.01 9.08 -0.18
CA ILE A 94 2.75 8.00 0.77
C ILE A 94 3.74 8.06 1.94
N ALA A 95 3.50 7.24 2.98
CA ALA A 95 4.38 7.20 4.14
C ALA A 95 5.79 6.72 3.75
N TYR A 96 6.82 7.33 4.33
CA TYR A 96 8.20 6.87 4.19
C TYR A 96 9.04 7.23 5.41
N LEU A 97 10.09 6.47 5.68
CA LEU A 97 11.01 6.69 6.78
C LEU A 97 12.27 7.39 6.29
N THR A 98 12.70 8.47 6.95
CA THR A 98 14.07 9.01 6.82
C THR A 98 14.71 9.08 8.20
N GLY A 99 15.77 8.29 8.40
CA GLY A 99 16.38 8.08 9.71
C GLY A 99 15.39 7.42 10.67
N ARG A 100 14.83 8.21 11.59
CA ARG A 100 13.75 7.77 12.51
C ARG A 100 12.47 8.57 12.37
N THR A 101 12.35 9.38 11.31
CA THR A 101 11.19 10.25 11.11
C THR A 101 10.33 9.70 9.98
N ILE A 102 9.10 9.36 10.29
CA ILE A 102 8.07 8.98 9.32
C ILE A 102 7.51 10.28 8.73
N ARG A 103 7.57 10.38 7.40
CA ARG A 103 7.21 11.52 6.56
C ARG A 103 6.19 11.07 5.51
N GLY A 104 5.60 12.01 4.78
CA GLY A 104 4.60 11.71 3.75
C GLY A 104 3.32 11.10 4.32
N GLY A 105 2.33 10.80 3.47
CA GLY A 105 1.01 10.32 3.87
C GLY A 105 0.20 11.35 4.69
N ALA A 106 -0.83 10.87 5.38
CA ALA A 106 -1.69 11.72 6.19
C ALA A 106 -1.03 12.15 7.52
N GLY A 107 -1.14 13.43 7.87
CA GLY A 107 -0.58 14.00 9.10
C GLY A 107 0.82 14.61 8.93
N GLY A 108 1.42 15.02 10.05
CA GLY A 108 2.76 15.64 10.07
C GLY A 108 3.88 14.62 10.27
N ASP A 109 5.13 15.09 10.21
CA ASP A 109 6.32 14.28 10.52
C ASP A 109 6.24 13.71 11.95
N ILE A 110 6.45 12.39 12.09
CA ILE A 110 6.44 11.69 13.39
C ILE A 110 7.78 10.99 13.61
N LYS A 111 8.45 11.30 14.72
CA LYS A 111 9.69 10.63 15.10
C LYS A 111 9.39 9.33 15.87
N VAL A 112 9.88 8.20 15.37
CA VAL A 112 9.78 6.89 16.03
C VAL A 112 10.69 6.88 17.27
N PRO A 113 10.13 6.73 18.49
CA PRO A 113 10.91 6.72 19.72
C PRO A 113 11.87 5.53 19.80
N GLY A 114 12.88 5.63 20.67
CA GLY A 114 13.84 4.56 20.94
C GLY A 114 15.00 4.45 19.94
N THR A 115 15.73 3.35 20.03
CA THR A 115 16.95 3.09 19.24
C THR A 115 16.89 1.76 18.48
N ALA A 116 15.84 0.96 18.68
CA ALA A 116 15.66 -0.30 17.96
C ALA A 116 15.52 -0.07 16.46
N ASP A 117 16.05 -1.00 15.67
CA ASP A 117 15.96 -0.96 14.21
C ASP A 117 14.50 -0.97 13.77
N ILE A 118 14.17 -0.08 12.84
CA ILE A 118 12.84 0.05 12.27
C ILE A 118 12.83 -0.80 11.01
N GLN A 119 11.95 -1.80 10.98
CA GLN A 119 11.83 -2.74 9.87
C GLN A 119 10.76 -2.30 8.87
N GLU A 120 9.70 -1.66 9.37
CA GLU A 120 8.58 -1.24 8.55
C GLU A 120 7.88 -0.02 9.15
N VAL A 121 7.28 0.80 8.30
CA VAL A 121 6.50 1.97 8.69
C VAL A 121 5.25 2.08 7.84
N ALA A 122 4.17 2.59 8.44
CA ALA A 122 2.93 2.85 7.76
C ALA A 122 2.18 3.98 8.48
N ARG A 123 1.05 4.42 7.92
CA ARG A 123 0.15 5.37 8.58
C ARG A 123 -1.27 4.82 8.69
N LEU A 124 -1.92 5.18 9.79
CA LEU A 124 -3.35 4.95 10.01
C LEU A 124 -3.96 6.30 10.40
N GLY A 125 -4.61 6.94 9.42
CA GLY A 125 -5.04 8.33 9.51
C GLY A 125 -3.86 9.24 9.86
N SER A 126 -3.98 9.95 10.97
CA SER A 126 -2.91 10.84 11.46
C SER A 126 -1.85 10.14 12.33
N SER A 127 -2.09 8.89 12.74
CA SER A 127 -1.16 8.11 13.55
C SER A 127 -0.13 7.41 12.67
N ALA A 128 1.05 7.15 13.24
CA ALA A 128 2.07 6.33 12.61
C ALA A 128 2.10 4.93 13.22
N LEU A 129 2.39 3.94 12.38
CA LEU A 129 2.70 2.57 12.76
C LEU A 129 4.17 2.31 12.43
N ALA A 130 4.88 1.65 13.34
CA ALA A 130 6.29 1.27 13.11
C ALA A 130 6.57 -0.12 13.68
N VAL A 131 7.03 -1.04 12.83
CA VAL A 131 7.57 -2.33 13.28
C VAL A 131 9.03 -2.13 13.68
N VAL A 132 9.37 -2.48 14.92
CA VAL A 132 10.73 -2.37 15.45
C VAL A 132 11.22 -3.70 15.99
N ALA A 133 12.54 -3.91 15.93
CA ALA A 133 13.18 -5.10 16.50
C ALA A 133 13.02 -5.17 18.02
N LYS A 134 12.77 -6.38 18.56
CA LYS A 134 12.64 -6.64 19.99
C LYS A 134 13.12 -8.05 20.35
N GLY A 135 14.32 -8.14 20.92
CA GLY A 135 14.93 -9.44 21.22
C GLY A 135 15.13 -10.24 19.92
N TYR A 136 14.60 -11.45 19.86
CA TYR A 136 14.58 -12.26 18.64
C TYR A 136 13.41 -11.98 17.70
N GLY A 137 12.40 -11.23 18.15
CA GLY A 137 11.21 -10.92 17.37
C GLY A 137 11.06 -9.43 17.11
N THR A 138 9.81 -9.02 16.94
CA THR A 138 9.44 -7.65 16.59
C THR A 138 8.29 -7.18 17.48
N GLU A 139 8.08 -5.87 17.52
CA GLU A 139 6.84 -5.28 18.01
C GLU A 139 6.42 -4.13 17.10
N MET A 140 5.12 -3.94 16.94
CA MET A 140 4.57 -2.74 16.32
C MET A 140 4.31 -1.70 17.40
N LEU A 141 4.74 -0.46 17.12
CA LEU A 141 4.43 0.74 17.88
C LEU A 141 3.32 1.50 17.16
N THR A 142 2.24 1.81 17.87
CA THR A 142 1.27 2.83 17.42
C THR A 142 1.66 4.16 18.05
N ILE A 143 1.89 5.17 17.23
CA ILE A 143 2.46 6.45 17.63
C ILE A 143 1.47 7.56 17.24
N ALA A 144 1.04 8.34 18.23
CA ALA A 144 0.18 9.49 18.01
C ALA A 144 0.94 10.64 17.31
N THR A 145 0.18 11.64 16.86
CA THR A 145 0.70 12.84 16.17
C THR A 145 1.68 13.66 17.02
N ASP A 146 1.63 13.55 18.35
CA ASP A 146 2.56 14.19 19.29
C ASP A 146 3.86 13.39 19.51
N GLY A 147 4.01 12.23 18.85
CA GLY A 147 5.14 11.33 18.99
C GLY A 147 5.05 10.38 20.19
N ARG A 148 3.96 10.40 20.95
CA ARG A 148 3.74 9.48 22.08
C ARG A 148 3.28 8.11 21.58
N ILE A 149 3.84 7.06 22.15
CA ILE A 149 3.39 5.68 21.91
C ILE A 149 2.05 5.47 22.63
N THR A 150 1.01 5.12 21.88
CA THR A 150 -0.35 4.87 22.39
C THR A 150 -0.64 3.39 22.55
N ALA A 151 -0.03 2.53 21.73
CA ALA A 151 -0.16 1.09 21.82
C ALA A 151 1.14 0.37 21.40
N ARG A 152 1.27 -0.87 21.86
CA ARG A 152 2.33 -1.80 21.49
C ARG A 152 1.71 -3.17 21.21
N THR A 153 1.99 -3.72 20.04
CA THR A 153 1.50 -5.04 19.64
C THR A 153 2.69 -5.94 19.38
N PRO A 154 2.88 -7.03 20.15
CA PRO A 154 4.03 -7.92 19.97
C PRO A 154 3.91 -8.75 18.70
N ASP A 155 5.05 -9.28 18.25
CA ASP A 155 5.18 -10.29 17.21
C ASP A 155 4.74 -9.85 15.81
N ILE A 156 4.53 -8.55 15.58
CA ILE A 156 4.10 -8.01 14.28
C ILE A 156 5.25 -7.98 13.30
N THR A 157 5.12 -8.68 12.19
CA THR A 157 6.18 -8.81 11.18
C THR A 157 5.93 -7.99 9.92
N GLN A 158 4.68 -7.60 9.65
CA GLN A 158 4.31 -6.81 8.48
C GLN A 158 3.03 -6.01 8.72
N ILE A 159 2.89 -4.89 8.03
CA ILE A 159 1.76 -3.97 7.98
C ILE A 159 1.39 -3.75 6.50
N VAL A 160 0.11 -3.54 6.21
CA VAL A 160 -0.37 -2.99 4.93
C VAL A 160 -1.45 -1.97 5.23
N THR A 161 -1.57 -0.93 4.41
CA THR A 161 -2.64 0.06 4.56
C THR A 161 -3.63 0.01 3.39
N THR A 162 -4.81 0.60 3.60
CA THR A 162 -5.72 0.92 2.50
C THR A 162 -5.21 2.13 1.74
N ASP A 163 -5.52 2.26 0.45
CA ASP A 163 -5.05 3.39 -0.38
C ASP A 163 -5.45 4.78 0.17
N ASP A 164 -6.55 4.85 0.93
CA ASP A 164 -7.01 6.08 1.59
C ASP A 164 -6.33 6.35 2.95
N GLY A 165 -5.48 5.43 3.41
CA GLY A 165 -4.79 5.47 4.70
C GLY A 165 -5.72 5.38 5.91
N LEU A 166 -7.00 5.02 5.73
CA LEU A 166 -7.99 4.96 6.81
C LEU A 166 -8.14 3.58 7.44
N GLY A 167 -7.51 2.56 6.86
CA GLY A 167 -7.44 1.20 7.38
C GLY A 167 -6.02 0.67 7.34
N ALA A 168 -5.70 -0.18 8.32
CA ALA A 168 -4.45 -0.92 8.35
C ALA A 168 -4.73 -2.38 8.72
N ALA A 169 -3.99 -3.29 8.09
CA ALA A 169 -3.90 -4.67 8.52
C ALA A 169 -2.46 -4.99 8.89
N TYR A 170 -2.28 -5.87 9.87
CA TYR A 170 -0.95 -6.28 10.30
C TYR A 170 -0.96 -7.75 10.70
N VAL A 171 0.16 -8.44 10.51
CA VAL A 171 0.30 -9.88 10.79
C VAL A 171 1.27 -10.10 11.91
N GLY A 172 0.82 -10.87 12.90
CA GLY A 172 1.63 -11.36 14.00
C GLY A 172 2.05 -12.81 13.78
N SER A 173 3.35 -13.06 13.70
CA SER A 173 3.94 -14.41 13.60
C SER A 173 4.87 -14.65 14.78
N ARG A 174 4.57 -15.67 15.58
CA ARG A 174 5.35 -15.96 16.79
C ARG A 174 6.64 -16.69 16.45
N LEU A 175 7.69 -16.30 17.14
CA LEU A 175 8.96 -17.01 17.20
C LEU A 175 9.10 -17.67 18.57
N LYS A 176 9.83 -18.78 18.64
CA LYS A 176 10.31 -19.34 19.91
C LYS A 176 11.37 -18.40 20.51
N ASP A 177 11.69 -18.61 21.78
CA ASP A 177 12.81 -17.91 22.45
C ASP A 177 14.17 -18.18 21.79
N THR A 178 14.27 -19.21 20.93
CA THR A 178 15.44 -19.53 20.10
C THR A 178 15.46 -18.79 18.75
N GLY A 179 14.43 -18.01 18.42
CA GLY A 179 14.25 -17.34 17.14
C GLY A 179 13.63 -18.21 16.04
N GLU A 180 13.31 -19.47 16.31
CA GLU A 180 12.66 -20.35 15.33
C GLU A 180 11.19 -19.99 15.10
N SER A 181 10.76 -19.95 13.84
CA SER A 181 9.35 -19.75 13.47
C SER A 181 8.43 -20.81 14.08
N MET A 182 7.23 -20.38 14.48
CA MET A 182 6.17 -21.26 14.95
C MET A 182 4.99 -21.30 13.97
N ALA A 183 4.29 -22.43 13.94
CA ALA A 183 3.03 -22.54 13.22
C ALA A 183 1.97 -21.63 13.83
N GLY A 184 1.24 -20.93 12.96
CA GLY A 184 0.12 -20.07 13.27
C GLY A 184 0.45 -18.59 13.11
N ALA A 185 -0.54 -17.84 12.64
CA ALA A 185 -0.48 -16.39 12.52
C ALA A 185 -1.73 -15.74 13.14
N THR A 186 -1.60 -14.50 13.58
CA THR A 186 -2.76 -13.66 13.93
C THR A 186 -2.81 -12.49 12.97
N ILE A 187 -3.91 -12.37 12.24
CA ILE A 187 -4.15 -11.22 11.37
C ILE A 187 -4.97 -10.22 12.16
N TYR A 188 -4.57 -8.96 12.12
CA TYR A 188 -5.24 -7.85 12.74
C TYR A 188 -5.73 -6.90 11.65
N ALA A 189 -6.83 -6.20 11.92
CA ALA A 189 -7.30 -5.09 11.12
C ALA A 189 -7.82 -3.98 12.04
N GLU A 190 -7.52 -2.74 11.67
CA GLU A 190 -7.94 -1.55 12.39
C GLU A 190 -8.36 -0.48 11.39
N GLN A 191 -9.32 0.37 11.79
CA GLN A 191 -9.69 1.58 11.05
C GLN A 191 -9.40 2.81 11.90
N ASP A 192 -9.15 3.95 11.26
CA ASP A 192 -8.86 5.20 11.94
C ASP A 192 -9.96 5.58 12.95
N GLN A 193 -9.52 6.26 14.01
CA GLN A 193 -10.21 6.48 15.28
C GLN A 193 -11.64 7.00 15.11
N GLY A 194 -12.60 6.08 15.09
CA GLY A 194 -14.01 6.43 15.05
C GLY A 194 -14.96 5.36 14.53
N ARG A 195 -14.47 4.26 13.94
CA ARG A 195 -15.35 3.26 13.29
C ARG A 195 -15.33 1.84 13.88
N ALA A 196 -14.23 1.36 14.42
CA ALA A 196 -14.16 0.05 15.11
C ALA A 196 -12.88 -0.04 15.97
N GLY A 197 -12.88 -0.88 17.00
CA GLY A 197 -11.63 -1.25 17.69
C GLY A 197 -10.77 -2.19 16.82
N VAL A 198 -9.61 -2.61 17.33
CA VAL A 198 -8.78 -3.61 16.65
C VAL A 198 -9.51 -4.95 16.57
N GLU A 199 -9.73 -5.41 15.34
CA GLU A 199 -10.29 -6.72 15.04
C GLU A 199 -9.18 -7.70 14.73
N LYS A 200 -9.39 -8.99 15.00
CA LYS A 200 -8.36 -10.02 14.74
C LYS A 200 -8.93 -11.40 14.47
N VAL A 201 -8.19 -12.19 13.71
CA VAL A 201 -8.40 -13.62 13.51
C VAL A 201 -7.10 -14.39 13.73
N THR A 202 -7.18 -15.50 14.45
CA THR A 202 -6.06 -16.44 14.57
C THR A 202 -6.23 -17.55 13.56
N VAL A 203 -5.21 -17.76 12.74
CA VAL A 203 -5.15 -18.81 11.73
C VAL A 203 -4.16 -19.87 12.21
N PRO A 204 -4.62 -20.99 12.80
CA PRO A 204 -3.73 -22.00 13.34
C PRO A 204 -3.08 -22.83 12.22
N GLY A 205 -1.86 -23.33 12.46
CA GLY A 205 -1.23 -24.31 11.57
C GLY A 205 -0.71 -23.76 10.24
N VAL A 206 -0.69 -22.43 10.06
CA VAL A 206 -0.10 -21.80 8.89
C VAL A 206 1.34 -21.38 9.13
N TRP A 207 2.12 -21.29 8.06
CA TRP A 207 3.53 -20.91 8.04
C TRP A 207 3.76 -19.83 6.99
N ASN A 208 4.88 -19.11 7.10
CA ASN A 208 5.34 -18.11 6.13
C ASN A 208 4.22 -17.15 5.70
N THR A 209 3.49 -16.61 6.68
CA THR A 209 2.35 -15.75 6.40
C THR A 209 2.83 -14.37 5.96
N SER A 210 2.34 -13.91 4.80
CA SER A 210 2.66 -12.59 4.24
C SER A 210 1.37 -11.87 3.85
N LEU A 211 1.20 -10.63 4.30
CA LEU A 211 0.11 -9.76 3.89
C LEU A 211 0.32 -9.30 2.45
N LEU A 212 -0.77 -9.33 1.68
CA LEU A 212 -0.78 -8.90 0.28
C LEU A 212 -1.64 -7.66 0.04
N GLY A 213 -2.44 -7.24 1.03
CA GLY A 213 -3.20 -5.99 0.97
C GLY A 213 -4.44 -5.97 1.87
N TYR A 214 -4.91 -4.76 2.19
CA TYR A 214 -6.22 -4.52 2.79
C TYR A 214 -7.09 -3.80 1.76
N LEU A 215 -7.91 -4.57 1.04
CA LEU A 215 -8.60 -4.12 -0.17
C LEU A 215 -10.09 -4.41 -0.07
N ASN A 216 -10.94 -3.46 -0.42
CA ASN A 216 -12.39 -3.62 -0.46
C ASN A 216 -12.99 -4.19 0.85
N GLY A 217 -12.43 -3.80 1.99
CA GLY A 217 -12.88 -4.28 3.31
C GLY A 217 -12.43 -5.70 3.66
N LYS A 218 -11.53 -6.32 2.88
CA LYS A 218 -10.94 -7.64 3.13
C LYS A 218 -9.43 -7.56 3.26
N VAL A 219 -8.88 -8.33 4.19
CA VAL A 219 -7.44 -8.55 4.30
C VAL A 219 -7.09 -9.79 3.47
N TYR A 220 -6.14 -9.63 2.55
CA TYR A 220 -5.60 -10.70 1.74
C TYR A 220 -4.20 -11.05 2.22
N PHE A 221 -3.91 -12.34 2.36
CA PHE A 221 -2.60 -12.81 2.78
C PHE A 221 -2.29 -14.18 2.17
N ASP A 222 -1.02 -14.45 1.93
CA ASP A 222 -0.53 -15.75 1.46
C ASP A 222 0.04 -16.53 2.66
N ALA A 223 -0.22 -17.83 2.72
CA ALA A 223 0.35 -18.68 3.77
C ALA A 223 0.43 -20.16 3.36
N GLY A 224 1.42 -20.87 3.90
CA GLY A 224 1.62 -22.32 3.72
C GLY A 224 1.02 -23.13 4.86
N THR A 225 0.63 -24.38 4.62
CA THR A 225 0.22 -25.32 5.69
C THR A 225 1.38 -26.13 6.27
N THR A 226 2.56 -25.99 5.69
CA THR A 226 3.83 -26.57 6.14
C THR A 226 4.93 -25.53 5.99
N GLN A 227 6.00 -25.66 6.77
CA GLN A 227 7.11 -24.70 6.79
C GLN A 227 7.77 -24.51 5.41
N ASP A 228 7.92 -25.58 4.63
CA ASP A 228 8.56 -25.53 3.29
C ASP A 228 7.58 -25.83 2.15
N GLY A 229 6.28 -25.68 2.42
CA GLY A 229 5.22 -26.08 1.48
C GLY A 229 4.86 -25.01 0.47
N ALA A 230 4.04 -25.43 -0.51
CA ALA A 230 3.29 -24.49 -1.32
C ALA A 230 2.35 -23.67 -0.45
N THR A 231 2.20 -22.39 -0.80
CA THR A 231 1.31 -21.47 -0.13
C THR A 231 0.02 -21.27 -0.93
N SER A 232 -0.98 -20.72 -0.28
CA SER A 232 -2.25 -20.36 -0.92
C SER A 232 -2.70 -19.00 -0.41
N LEU A 233 -3.41 -18.27 -1.28
CA LEU A 233 -4.09 -17.05 -0.90
C LEU A 233 -5.20 -17.34 0.12
N TYR A 234 -5.33 -16.48 1.10
CA TYR A 234 -6.44 -16.41 2.04
C TYR A 234 -7.11 -15.04 1.93
N GLU A 235 -8.40 -15.01 2.22
CA GLU A 235 -9.13 -13.77 2.49
C GLU A 235 -9.75 -13.80 3.88
N TRP A 236 -9.80 -12.64 4.53
CA TRP A 236 -10.49 -12.46 5.79
C TRP A 236 -11.22 -11.11 5.80
N THR A 237 -12.51 -11.13 6.15
CA THR A 237 -13.26 -9.92 6.43
C THR A 237 -13.16 -9.62 7.93
N PRO A 238 -12.71 -8.43 8.36
CA PRO A 238 -12.75 -8.05 9.77
C PRO A 238 -14.14 -8.28 10.37
N GLY A 239 -14.16 -8.95 11.52
CA GLY A 239 -15.38 -9.33 12.26
C GLY A 239 -15.76 -10.78 12.07
N GLU A 240 -15.27 -11.43 11.01
CA GLU A 240 -15.44 -12.86 10.82
C GLU A 240 -14.47 -13.66 11.71
N SER A 241 -14.96 -14.80 12.21
CA SER A 241 -14.20 -15.67 13.12
C SER A 241 -13.12 -16.52 12.43
N LYS A 242 -13.08 -16.55 11.10
CA LYS A 242 -12.19 -17.42 10.31
C LYS A 242 -11.78 -16.75 9.01
N ALA A 243 -10.55 -17.02 8.58
CA ALA A 243 -10.10 -16.72 7.21
C ALA A 243 -10.51 -17.86 6.26
N THR A 244 -10.76 -17.52 4.99
CA THR A 244 -11.15 -18.46 3.95
C THR A 244 -10.01 -18.70 2.97
N PRO A 245 -9.53 -19.94 2.79
CA PRO A 245 -8.49 -20.24 1.81
C PRO A 245 -9.05 -20.22 0.37
N LEU A 246 -8.35 -19.51 -0.51
CA LEU A 246 -8.62 -19.39 -1.94
C LEU A 246 -7.65 -20.28 -2.73
N LYS A 247 -7.79 -21.60 -2.59
CA LYS A 247 -6.86 -22.61 -3.14
C LYS A 247 -6.64 -22.54 -4.66
N ALA A 248 -7.53 -21.88 -5.39
CA ALA A 248 -7.39 -21.67 -6.83
C ALA A 248 -6.31 -20.62 -7.19
N VAL A 249 -5.80 -19.87 -6.19
CA VAL A 249 -4.73 -18.88 -6.31
C VAL A 249 -3.55 -19.34 -5.44
N PRO A 250 -2.70 -20.26 -5.94
CA PRO A 250 -1.52 -20.71 -5.22
C PRO A 250 -0.43 -19.64 -5.22
N SER A 251 0.44 -19.64 -4.22
CA SER A 251 1.66 -18.81 -4.17
C SER A 251 1.41 -17.37 -4.61
N ALA A 252 0.43 -16.73 -3.98
CA ALA A 252 0.04 -15.36 -4.32
C ALA A 252 1.11 -14.39 -3.82
N MET A 253 1.45 -13.43 -4.67
CA MET A 253 2.49 -12.44 -4.40
C MET A 253 1.94 -11.02 -4.28
N ALA A 254 0.77 -10.77 -4.88
CA ALA A 254 0.06 -9.51 -4.81
C ALA A 254 -1.40 -9.74 -5.15
N VAL A 255 -2.28 -8.88 -4.61
CA VAL A 255 -3.71 -8.84 -4.95
C VAL A 255 -4.07 -7.41 -5.37
N SER A 256 -4.91 -7.26 -6.40
CA SER A 256 -5.39 -5.97 -6.86
C SER A 256 -6.80 -5.66 -6.34
N SER A 257 -7.14 -4.37 -6.30
CA SER A 257 -8.47 -3.87 -5.96
C SER A 257 -9.57 -4.37 -6.92
N VAL A 258 -9.21 -4.77 -8.14
CA VAL A 258 -10.14 -5.24 -9.19
C VAL A 258 -10.33 -6.77 -9.22
N GLY A 259 -9.82 -7.48 -8.20
CA GLY A 259 -10.03 -8.92 -8.07
C GLY A 259 -9.12 -9.75 -8.97
N THR A 260 -7.86 -9.33 -9.12
CA THR A 260 -6.80 -10.14 -9.72
C THR A 260 -5.66 -10.37 -8.74
N ALA A 261 -4.84 -11.39 -9.00
CA ALA A 261 -3.67 -11.70 -8.19
C ALA A 261 -2.48 -12.08 -9.07
N GLY A 262 -1.30 -11.57 -8.71
CA GLY A 262 -0.03 -12.08 -9.20
C GLY A 262 0.31 -13.37 -8.46
N SER A 263 0.61 -14.45 -9.18
CA SER A 263 0.86 -15.77 -8.60
C SER A 263 2.08 -16.41 -9.22
N LEU A 264 2.96 -16.98 -8.38
CA LEU A 264 4.10 -17.77 -8.82
C LEU A 264 3.66 -19.19 -9.18
N THR A 265 3.30 -19.40 -10.45
CA THR A 265 2.70 -20.66 -10.92
C THR A 265 3.69 -21.76 -11.30
N THR A 266 4.95 -21.41 -11.49
CA THR A 266 6.03 -22.38 -11.77
C THR A 266 7.28 -21.82 -11.13
N LEU A 267 7.92 -22.62 -10.27
CA LEU A 267 9.21 -22.32 -9.68
C LEU A 267 10.13 -23.50 -9.99
N ALA A 268 11.14 -23.26 -10.83
CA ALA A 268 12.16 -24.24 -11.19
C ALA A 268 13.43 -23.49 -11.59
N ASP A 269 14.60 -24.02 -11.25
CA ASP A 269 15.91 -23.37 -11.44
C ASP A 269 16.12 -22.80 -12.85
N GLN A 270 15.55 -23.46 -13.85
CA GLN A 270 15.73 -23.10 -15.27
C GLN A 270 14.51 -22.40 -15.87
N ASN A 271 13.37 -22.37 -15.19
CA ASN A 271 12.14 -21.79 -15.74
C ASN A 271 11.11 -21.49 -14.65
N SER A 272 11.15 -20.26 -14.14
CA SER A 272 10.16 -19.76 -13.19
C SER A 272 9.24 -18.77 -13.90
N CYS A 273 7.93 -18.86 -13.61
CA CYS A 273 6.94 -18.05 -14.30
C CYS A 273 5.83 -17.61 -13.35
N SER A 274 5.45 -16.34 -13.49
CA SER A 274 4.28 -15.79 -12.82
C SER A 274 3.08 -15.80 -13.76
N SER A 275 1.88 -15.87 -13.18
CA SER A 275 0.62 -15.70 -13.90
C SER A 275 -0.21 -14.63 -13.21
N LEU A 276 -0.99 -13.90 -13.99
CA LEU A 276 -2.08 -13.12 -13.46
C LEU A 276 -3.35 -13.98 -13.42
N LEU A 277 -3.94 -14.13 -12.24
CA LEU A 277 -5.12 -14.94 -11.99
C LEU A 277 -6.29 -14.05 -11.56
N THR A 278 -7.53 -14.46 -11.83
CA THR A 278 -8.73 -13.84 -11.22
C THR A 278 -8.91 -14.33 -9.79
N VAL A 279 -9.40 -13.48 -8.90
CA VAL A 279 -9.78 -13.82 -7.53
C VAL A 279 -11.33 -13.83 -7.43
N PRO A 280 -11.96 -14.85 -6.83
CA PRO A 280 -11.36 -16.04 -6.19
C PRO A 280 -11.16 -17.24 -7.14
N ALA A 281 -11.58 -17.14 -8.41
CA ALA A 281 -11.73 -18.31 -9.28
C ALA A 281 -10.42 -18.94 -9.78
N GLY A 282 -9.27 -18.26 -9.63
CA GLY A 282 -7.98 -18.74 -10.12
C GLY A 282 -7.86 -18.84 -11.64
N LYS A 283 -8.76 -18.23 -12.41
CA LYS A 283 -8.70 -18.24 -13.87
C LYS A 283 -7.49 -17.45 -14.33
N ARG A 284 -6.59 -18.10 -15.05
CA ARG A 284 -5.42 -17.45 -15.65
C ARG A 284 -5.85 -16.48 -16.76
N LEU A 285 -5.46 -15.22 -16.62
CA LEU A 285 -5.63 -14.18 -17.62
C LEU A 285 -4.48 -14.20 -18.62
N TRP A 286 -3.25 -14.18 -18.11
CA TRP A 286 -2.01 -14.31 -18.89
C TRP A 286 -0.88 -14.83 -18.01
N ARG A 287 0.26 -15.15 -18.64
CA ARG A 287 1.48 -15.70 -18.01
C ARG A 287 2.69 -14.97 -18.56
N THR A 288 3.69 -14.76 -17.72
CA THR A 288 5.02 -14.31 -18.12
C THR A 288 6.10 -15.11 -17.39
N CYS A 289 7.21 -15.35 -18.06
CA CYS A 289 8.41 -15.98 -17.47
C CYS A 289 9.58 -15.00 -17.38
N ASP A 290 9.39 -13.76 -17.87
CA ASP A 290 10.40 -12.70 -17.80
C ASP A 290 10.30 -11.91 -16.49
N TYR A 291 9.11 -11.88 -15.89
CA TYR A 291 8.82 -11.01 -14.74
C TYR A 291 8.03 -11.73 -13.64
N GLN A 292 8.29 -11.36 -12.40
CA GLN A 292 7.53 -11.76 -11.23
C GLN A 292 6.56 -10.65 -10.85
N ILE A 293 5.25 -10.91 -10.86
CA ILE A 293 4.24 -9.90 -10.47
C ILE A 293 4.25 -9.75 -8.95
N VAL A 294 4.65 -8.59 -8.45
CA VAL A 294 4.86 -8.30 -7.01
C VAL A 294 3.95 -7.21 -6.45
N GLY A 295 3.14 -6.55 -7.29
CA GLY A 295 2.24 -5.50 -6.84
C GLY A 295 1.30 -5.03 -7.93
N PHE A 296 0.44 -4.07 -7.60
CA PHE A 296 -0.45 -3.39 -8.53
C PHE A 296 -0.52 -1.91 -8.20
N THR A 297 -0.86 -1.06 -9.18
CA THR A 297 -1.35 0.29 -8.89
C THR A 297 -2.69 0.23 -8.15
N PRO A 298 -3.09 1.30 -7.43
CA PRO A 298 -4.36 1.34 -6.69
C PRO A 298 -5.59 1.00 -7.56
N ASP A 299 -5.64 1.50 -8.80
CA ASP A 299 -6.70 1.18 -9.77
C ASP A 299 -6.66 -0.26 -10.33
N GLY A 300 -5.60 -1.03 -10.04
CA GLY A 300 -5.38 -2.38 -10.52
C GLY A 300 -5.10 -2.49 -12.03
N ALA A 301 -4.94 -1.38 -12.75
CA ALA A 301 -4.72 -1.37 -14.20
C ALA A 301 -3.27 -1.72 -14.58
N THR A 302 -2.32 -1.46 -13.68
CA THR A 302 -0.90 -1.72 -13.89
C THR A 302 -0.41 -2.77 -12.90
N ALA A 303 0.21 -3.83 -13.41
CA ALA A 303 0.92 -4.81 -12.60
C ALA A 303 2.37 -4.36 -12.41
N ILE A 304 2.83 -4.31 -11.16
CA ILE A 304 4.23 -4.04 -10.79
C ILE A 304 4.97 -5.37 -10.78
N ALA A 305 6.15 -5.41 -11.37
CA ALA A 305 6.88 -6.65 -11.52
C ALA A 305 8.39 -6.48 -11.36
N GLY A 306 9.04 -7.54 -10.87
CA GLY A 306 10.48 -7.65 -10.66
C GLY A 306 11.14 -8.78 -11.42
N PRO A 307 12.44 -9.03 -11.19
CA PRO A 307 13.11 -10.19 -11.76
C PRO A 307 12.48 -11.44 -11.17
N MET A 308 12.52 -12.53 -11.94
CA MET A 308 12.01 -13.81 -11.46
C MET A 308 12.86 -14.41 -10.32
N TYR A 309 14.13 -14.02 -10.26
CA TYR A 309 15.06 -14.39 -9.20
C TYR A 309 15.51 -13.13 -8.48
N GLN A 310 15.27 -13.08 -7.17
CA GLN A 310 15.66 -11.99 -6.30
C GLN A 310 16.91 -12.41 -5.53
N ASP A 311 18.01 -12.60 -6.24
CA ASP A 311 19.30 -12.93 -5.65
C ASP A 311 20.16 -11.69 -5.41
N GLY A 312 20.91 -11.71 -4.31
CA GLY A 312 21.82 -10.62 -3.94
C GLY A 312 21.19 -9.48 -3.14
N TYR A 313 21.88 -8.35 -3.15
CA TYR A 313 21.61 -7.20 -2.27
C TYR A 313 20.34 -6.40 -2.66
N GLY A 314 20.00 -6.38 -3.94
CA GLY A 314 18.86 -5.64 -4.45
C GLY A 314 18.47 -6.11 -5.83
N ASN A 315 17.28 -5.75 -6.27
CA ASN A 315 16.72 -6.18 -7.54
C ASN A 315 17.30 -5.37 -8.69
N GLY A 316 17.78 -6.06 -9.74
CA GLY A 316 18.42 -5.44 -10.89
C GLY A 316 17.46 -4.69 -11.83
N ILE A 317 16.17 -4.99 -11.75
CA ILE A 317 15.13 -4.42 -12.61
C ILE A 317 13.89 -4.06 -11.82
N ALA A 318 13.18 -3.03 -12.27
CA ALA A 318 11.80 -2.72 -11.91
C ALA A 318 10.96 -2.62 -13.17
N ALA A 319 9.77 -3.23 -13.21
CA ALA A 319 8.93 -3.23 -14.40
C ALA A 319 7.47 -2.98 -14.07
N VAL A 320 6.76 -2.46 -15.06
CA VAL A 320 5.32 -2.25 -15.03
C VAL A 320 4.70 -2.83 -16.30
N LEU A 321 3.63 -3.61 -16.14
CA LEU A 321 2.92 -4.27 -17.22
C LEU A 321 1.45 -3.86 -17.22
N ASP A 322 0.84 -3.83 -18.40
CA ASP A 322 -0.61 -3.71 -18.54
C ASP A 322 -1.27 -4.94 -17.88
N ALA A 323 -2.05 -4.74 -16.82
CA ALA A 323 -2.63 -5.85 -16.07
C ALA A 323 -3.66 -6.65 -16.90
N LYS A 324 -4.23 -6.09 -17.96
CA LYS A 324 -5.19 -6.79 -18.82
C LYS A 324 -4.49 -7.69 -19.84
N LYS A 325 -3.37 -7.24 -20.40
CA LYS A 325 -2.70 -7.88 -21.54
C LYS A 325 -1.39 -8.56 -21.18
N GLY A 326 -0.77 -8.20 -20.07
CA GLY A 326 0.60 -8.61 -19.72
C GLY A 326 1.67 -7.96 -20.60
N THR A 327 1.36 -6.89 -21.32
CA THR A 327 2.33 -6.18 -22.16
C THR A 327 3.18 -5.25 -21.31
N LEU A 328 4.50 -5.28 -21.51
CA LEU A 328 5.43 -4.36 -20.85
C LEU A 328 5.07 -2.91 -21.21
N LEU A 329 4.84 -2.08 -20.18
CA LEU A 329 4.68 -0.64 -20.31
C LEU A 329 6.03 0.06 -20.17
N HIS A 330 6.79 -0.32 -19.14
CA HIS A 330 8.13 0.20 -18.91
C HIS A 330 8.97 -0.72 -18.02
N GLU A 331 10.29 -0.67 -18.20
CA GLU A 331 11.30 -1.33 -17.38
C GLU A 331 12.42 -0.35 -17.00
N TRP A 332 12.78 -0.30 -15.73
CA TRP A 332 13.92 0.40 -15.20
C TRP A 332 14.99 -0.61 -14.77
N SER A 333 16.26 -0.32 -15.05
CA SER A 333 17.40 -1.11 -14.54
C SER A 333 18.20 -0.28 -13.54
N GLY A 334 18.61 -0.92 -12.44
CA GLY A 334 19.27 -0.28 -11.30
C GLY A 334 19.53 -1.27 -10.16
N VAL A 335 19.66 -0.76 -8.93
CA VAL A 335 19.67 -1.58 -7.71
C VAL A 335 18.52 -1.11 -6.85
N PHE A 336 17.47 -1.93 -6.74
CA PHE A 336 16.21 -1.56 -6.08
C PHE A 336 15.94 -2.46 -4.86
N ARG A 337 15.77 -1.84 -3.69
CA ARG A 337 15.45 -2.53 -2.43
C ARG A 337 13.94 -2.63 -2.16
N GLN A 338 13.16 -1.69 -2.66
CA GLN A 338 11.70 -1.64 -2.52
C GLN A 338 11.04 -0.99 -3.75
N TRP A 339 9.74 -1.24 -3.89
CA TRP A 339 8.89 -0.88 -5.02
C TRP A 339 7.47 -0.78 -4.52
N VAL A 340 6.92 0.42 -4.52
CA VAL A 340 5.60 0.69 -3.97
C VAL A 340 4.90 1.69 -4.91
N PRO A 341 3.65 1.44 -5.32
CA PRO A 341 2.89 2.44 -6.07
C PRO A 341 2.70 3.70 -5.20
N GLU A 342 2.98 4.88 -5.73
CA GLU A 342 2.53 6.14 -5.09
C GLU A 342 1.09 6.45 -5.47
N ASP A 343 0.75 6.22 -6.74
CA ASP A 343 -0.57 6.41 -7.34
C ASP A 343 -0.67 5.58 -8.64
N ASP A 344 -1.71 5.79 -9.45
CA ASP A 344 -1.93 5.06 -10.71
C ASP A 344 -0.91 5.36 -11.81
N GLN A 345 -0.10 6.42 -11.64
CA GLN A 345 0.84 6.93 -12.65
C GLN A 345 2.30 6.88 -12.19
N HIS A 346 2.56 6.66 -10.91
CA HIS A 346 3.88 6.76 -10.32
C HIS A 346 4.24 5.54 -9.48
N LEU A 347 5.45 5.03 -9.72
CA LEU A 347 6.09 3.99 -8.93
C LEU A 347 7.23 4.61 -8.11
N LEU A 348 7.27 4.35 -6.81
CA LEU A 348 8.40 4.68 -5.96
C LEU A 348 9.35 3.49 -5.89
N LEU A 349 10.64 3.76 -6.09
CA LEU A 349 11.70 2.77 -5.99
C LEU A 349 12.72 3.24 -4.96
N LEU A 350 13.05 2.38 -3.99
CA LEU A 350 14.17 2.63 -3.08
C LEU A 350 15.45 2.19 -3.78
N ALA A 351 16.21 3.15 -4.30
CA ALA A 351 17.38 2.91 -5.14
C ALA A 351 18.68 3.32 -4.44
N ASP A 352 19.75 2.59 -4.73
CA ASP A 352 21.12 2.94 -4.34
C ASP A 352 22.12 2.47 -5.42
N THR A 353 23.43 2.59 -5.18
CA THR A 353 24.48 2.15 -6.12
C THR A 353 25.31 0.98 -5.57
N GLY A 354 24.78 0.27 -4.56
CA GLY A 354 25.45 -0.84 -3.88
C GLY A 354 25.32 -0.78 -2.36
N GLU A 355 25.81 -1.83 -1.71
CA GLU A 355 25.85 -1.95 -0.25
C GLU A 355 26.60 -0.76 0.38
N ASP A 356 26.06 -0.23 1.48
CA ASP A 356 26.57 0.94 2.22
C ASP A 356 26.68 2.26 1.43
N THR A 357 26.10 2.34 0.23
CA THR A 357 26.02 3.59 -0.54
C THR A 357 24.83 4.44 -0.11
N PRO A 358 24.87 5.78 -0.30
CA PRO A 358 23.70 6.61 -0.07
C PRO A 358 22.51 6.13 -0.91
N ALA A 359 21.37 5.89 -0.26
CA ALA A 359 20.14 5.49 -0.91
C ALA A 359 19.21 6.69 -1.12
N SER A 360 18.31 6.58 -2.08
CA SER A 360 17.25 7.55 -2.34
C SER A 360 15.97 6.84 -2.74
N ILE A 361 14.84 7.40 -2.35
CA ILE A 361 13.56 7.09 -3.00
C ILE A 361 13.55 7.87 -4.31
N ILE A 362 13.34 7.18 -5.42
CA ILE A 362 13.10 7.79 -6.73
C ILE A 362 11.66 7.55 -7.12
N ARG A 363 11.09 8.50 -7.86
CA ARG A 363 9.75 8.41 -8.40
C ARG A 363 9.82 8.29 -9.90
N CYS A 364 9.19 7.26 -10.45
CA CYS A 364 9.18 6.98 -11.88
C CYS A 364 7.76 7.01 -12.44
N THR A 365 7.57 7.75 -13.53
CA THR A 365 6.28 7.84 -14.24
C THR A 365 6.08 6.61 -15.13
N VAL A 366 4.98 5.88 -14.93
CA VAL A 366 4.65 4.62 -15.62
C VAL A 366 4.60 4.79 -17.14
N SER A 367 4.00 5.89 -17.62
CA SER A 367 3.73 6.09 -19.06
C SER A 367 4.95 6.53 -19.87
N THR A 368 5.91 7.21 -19.25
CA THR A 368 7.07 7.80 -19.94
C THR A 368 8.38 7.16 -19.57
N GLY A 369 8.46 6.48 -18.41
CA GLY A 369 9.70 5.96 -17.85
C GLY A 369 10.59 6.99 -17.19
N ALA A 370 10.22 8.27 -17.20
CA ALA A 370 11.01 9.33 -16.59
C ALA A 370 11.05 9.16 -15.07
N CYS A 371 12.21 9.41 -14.46
CA CYS A 371 12.37 9.35 -13.02
C CYS A 371 13.00 10.62 -12.45
N GLU A 372 12.73 10.87 -11.18
CA GLU A 372 13.26 11.98 -10.39
C GLU A 372 13.57 11.53 -8.96
N LEU A 373 14.45 12.25 -8.28
CA LEU A 373 14.77 12.03 -6.86
C LEU A 373 13.61 12.54 -6.00
N ALA A 374 12.86 11.63 -5.40
CA ALA A 374 11.79 11.99 -4.45
C ALA A 374 12.37 12.35 -3.07
N THR A 375 13.55 11.83 -2.74
CA THR A 375 14.34 12.23 -1.58
C THR A 375 15.76 12.60 -1.98
N PRO A 376 16.50 13.43 -1.23
CA PRO A 376 17.93 13.54 -1.42
C PRO A 376 18.63 12.21 -1.09
N PRO A 377 19.73 11.84 -1.78
CA PRO A 377 20.55 10.70 -1.39
C PRO A 377 21.04 10.82 0.05
N ALA A 378 20.81 9.81 0.87
CA ALA A 378 21.14 9.82 2.28
C ALA A 378 21.71 8.47 2.75
N LYS A 379 22.57 8.53 3.78
CA LYS A 379 23.01 7.35 4.53
C LYS A 379 22.06 7.10 5.69
N GLY A 380 21.91 5.83 6.07
CA GLY A 380 21.08 5.39 7.20
C GLY A 380 19.74 4.82 6.76
N ALA A 381 18.81 4.66 7.71
CA ALA A 381 17.52 4.05 7.47
C ALA A 381 16.67 4.90 6.52
N LEU A 382 16.35 4.34 5.37
CA LEU A 382 15.44 4.88 4.37
C LEU A 382 14.54 3.73 3.93
N LEU A 383 13.23 3.88 4.10
CA LEU A 383 12.21 2.89 3.76
C LEU A 383 11.02 3.60 3.12
N ILE A 384 10.41 2.97 2.13
CA ILE A 384 9.06 3.30 1.68
C ILE A 384 8.10 2.53 2.57
N GLY A 385 7.09 3.23 3.10
CA GLY A 385 6.02 2.60 3.88
C GLY A 385 4.90 2.10 2.98
N ASP A 386 4.06 1.25 3.56
CA ASP A 386 2.79 0.81 2.98
C ASP A 386 1.62 1.76 3.31
#